data_AF-A0A0S4LM55-F1
#
_entry.id   AF-A0A0S4LM55-F1
#
_cell.length_a   1.000
_cell.length_b   1.000
_cell.length_c   1.000
_cell.angle_alpha   90.00
_cell.angle_beta   90.00
_cell.angle_gamma   90.00
#
_symmetry.space_group_name_H-M   'P 1'
#
loop_
_entity.id
_entity.type
_entity.pdbx_description
1 polymer ?
#
loop_
_entity_poly.entity_id
_entity_poly.type
_entity_poly.pdbx_seq_one_letter_code
_entity_poly.pdbx_strand_id
1 'polypeptide(L)'
;MEGIRLAAAEHGADAVLIVNGIADVDRYNNYSAFLYLTIVGMWLVPGTHADSLFVLDGAMWDVKNQYLYLSVESEGVASKMGPTMVLQNKKGTTEAKKLAVQSFGLELSKRLKAIAALK
;
A
#
# COMPACT_ATOMS: atom_id res chain seq x y z
N MET A 1 4.61 -18.27 9.68
CA MET A 1 4.64 -17.46 10.92
C MET A 1 5.54 -18.06 12.00
N GLU A 2 5.54 -19.38 12.18
CA GLU A 2 6.34 -20.06 13.22
C GLU A 2 7.84 -19.72 13.15
N GLY A 3 8.46 -19.74 11.96
CA GLY A 3 9.87 -19.37 11.80
C GLY A 3 10.21 -17.91 12.15
N ILE A 4 9.32 -16.96 11.86
CA ILE A 4 9.54 -15.54 12.20
C ILE A 4 9.48 -15.35 13.72
N ARG A 5 8.55 -16.05 14.39
CA ARG A 5 8.43 -16.02 15.85
C ARG A 5 9.58 -16.73 16.53
N LEU A 6 10.07 -17.84 15.97
CA LEU A 6 11.24 -18.53 16.51
C LEU A 6 12.48 -17.63 16.44
N ALA A 7 12.73 -17.00 15.29
CA ALA A 7 13.82 -16.03 15.14
C ALA A 7 13.66 -14.85 16.13
N ALA A 8 12.44 -14.35 16.34
CA ALA A 8 12.19 -13.30 17.32
C ALA A 8 12.46 -13.77 18.77
N ALA A 9 12.11 -15.01 19.10
CA ALA A 9 12.39 -15.61 20.40
C ALA A 9 13.90 -15.81 20.62
N GLU A 10 14.65 -16.25 19.59
CA GLU A 10 16.12 -16.36 19.63
C GLU A 10 16.79 -15.00 19.90
N HIS A 11 16.18 -13.91 19.44
CA HIS A 11 16.61 -12.54 19.71
C HIS A 11 16.02 -11.95 21.02
N GLY A 12 15.27 -12.73 21.79
CA GLY A 12 14.67 -12.29 23.05
C GLY A 12 13.57 -11.24 22.91
N ALA A 13 12.96 -11.10 21.74
CA ALA A 13 11.87 -10.16 21.53
C ALA A 13 10.56 -10.66 22.18
N ASP A 14 9.83 -9.77 22.84
CA ASP A 14 8.53 -10.09 23.44
C ASP A 14 7.38 -10.05 22.42
N ALA A 15 7.51 -9.25 21.36
CA ALA A 15 6.49 -9.09 20.33
C ALA A 15 7.10 -8.96 18.93
N VAL A 16 6.33 -9.34 17.91
CA VAL A 16 6.67 -9.21 16.49
C VAL A 16 5.57 -8.44 15.77
N LEU A 17 5.94 -7.36 15.07
CA LEU A 17 5.07 -6.67 14.13
C LEU A 17 5.37 -7.15 12.71
N ILE A 18 4.37 -7.74 12.07
CA ILE A 18 4.42 -8.14 10.66
C ILE A 18 3.69 -7.07 9.86
N VAL A 19 4.36 -6.51 8.84
CA VAL A 19 3.76 -5.56 7.91
C VAL A 19 3.83 -6.14 6.51
N ASN A 20 2.66 -6.29 5.88
CA ASN A 20 2.51 -6.71 4.49
C ASN A 20 1.96 -5.55 3.67
N GLY A 21 2.36 -5.49 2.41
CA GLY A 21 1.81 -4.50 1.48
C GLY A 21 1.60 -5.12 0.11
N ILE A 22 0.45 -4.83 -0.48
CA ILE A 22 0.10 -5.23 -1.84
C ILE A 22 -0.23 -3.98 -2.66
N ALA A 23 0.18 -4.00 -3.93
CA ALA A 23 -0.08 -2.94 -4.88
C ALA A 23 -0.86 -3.49 -6.06
N ASP A 24 -1.83 -2.73 -6.55
CA ASP A 24 -2.52 -3.03 -7.79
C ASP A 24 -2.63 -1.76 -8.64
N VAL A 25 -2.67 -1.93 -9.97
CA VAL A 25 -2.80 -0.83 -10.93
C VAL A 25 -3.79 -1.21 -12.00
N ASP A 26 -4.91 -0.49 -12.05
CA ASP A 26 -5.89 -0.60 -13.11
C ASP A 26 -5.63 0.46 -14.19
N ARG A 27 -5.81 0.08 -15.46
CA ARG A 27 -5.69 0.97 -16.62
C ARG A 27 -6.89 0.81 -17.53
N TYR A 28 -7.55 1.94 -17.79
CA TYR A 28 -8.67 1.98 -18.72
C TYR A 28 -8.60 3.20 -19.64
N ASN A 29 -9.20 3.03 -20.82
CA ASN A 29 -9.22 4.05 -21.85
C ASN A 29 -10.58 4.75 -21.88
N ASN A 30 -10.58 6.07 -22.03
CA ASN A 30 -11.80 6.85 -22.24
C ASN A 30 -12.07 7.03 -23.75
N TYR A 31 -13.16 7.71 -24.10
CA TYR A 31 -13.56 7.93 -25.50
C TYR A 31 -12.49 8.64 -26.36
N SER A 32 -11.65 9.49 -25.77
CA SER A 32 -10.58 10.18 -26.51
C SER A 32 -9.44 9.26 -26.95
N ALA A 33 -9.36 8.05 -26.38
CA ALA A 33 -8.41 7.02 -26.82
C ALA A 33 -8.67 6.55 -28.26
N PHE A 34 -9.82 6.86 -28.87
CA PHE A 34 -10.02 6.67 -30.31
C PHE A 34 -8.93 7.35 -31.15
N LEU A 35 -8.42 8.50 -30.68
CA LEU A 35 -7.36 9.24 -31.36
C LEU A 35 -6.01 8.50 -31.33
N TYR A 36 -5.87 7.43 -30.52
CA TYR A 36 -4.68 6.56 -30.52
C TYR A 36 -4.53 5.73 -31.79
N LEU A 37 -5.55 5.69 -32.66
CA LEU A 37 -5.38 5.20 -34.03
C LEU A 37 -4.32 6.00 -34.80
N THR A 38 -4.06 7.25 -34.39
CA THR A 38 -2.99 8.06 -34.93
C THR A 38 -1.75 7.97 -34.05
N ILE A 39 -0.57 7.85 -34.67
CA ILE A 39 0.71 7.88 -33.97
C ILE A 39 0.80 9.14 -33.12
N VAL A 40 0.38 10.29 -33.64
CA VAL A 40 0.39 11.58 -32.92
C VAL A 40 -0.52 11.55 -31.69
N GLY A 41 -1.72 10.98 -31.80
CA GLY A 41 -2.68 10.91 -30.69
C GLY A 41 -2.17 10.09 -29.51
N MET A 42 -1.38 9.03 -29.75
CA MET A 42 -0.78 8.22 -28.68
C MET A 42 0.17 9.00 -27.75
N TRP A 43 0.77 10.09 -28.27
CA TRP A 43 1.73 10.92 -27.53
C TRP A 43 1.10 12.16 -26.89
N LEU A 44 0.01 12.69 -27.47
CA LEU A 44 -0.54 13.99 -27.06
C LEU A 44 -1.90 13.88 -26.35
N VAL A 45 -2.71 12.88 -26.67
CA VAL A 45 -4.10 12.83 -26.19
C VAL A 45 -4.18 12.11 -24.85
N PRO A 46 -4.72 12.75 -23.79
CA PRO A 46 -4.94 12.12 -22.50
C PRO A 46 -6.16 11.18 -22.55
N GLY A 47 -6.00 10.03 -23.18
CA GLY A 47 -7.04 9.01 -23.35
C GLY A 47 -6.95 7.85 -22.35
N THR A 48 -5.85 7.73 -21.60
CA THR A 48 -5.64 6.63 -20.66
C THR A 48 -5.73 7.13 -19.22
N HIS A 49 -6.49 6.43 -18.39
CA HIS A 49 -6.49 6.53 -16.94
C HIS A 49 -5.66 5.39 -16.35
N ALA A 50 -4.90 5.67 -15.31
CA ALA A 50 -4.28 4.66 -14.46
C ALA A 50 -4.60 4.99 -12.99
N ASP A 51 -5.26 4.05 -12.34
CA ASP A 51 -5.56 4.09 -10.92
C ASP A 51 -4.65 3.10 -10.22
N SER A 52 -3.90 3.58 -9.23
CA SER A 52 -3.01 2.77 -8.41
C SER A 52 -3.58 2.67 -7.01
N LEU A 53 -3.71 1.44 -6.51
CA LEU A 53 -4.10 1.13 -5.15
C LEU A 53 -2.92 0.50 -4.42
N PHE A 54 -2.71 0.89 -3.17
CA PHE A 54 -1.76 0.24 -2.27
C PHE A 54 -2.46 -0.04 -0.94
N VAL A 55 -2.46 -1.29 -0.53
CA VAL A 55 -3.02 -1.74 0.75
C VAL A 55 -1.88 -2.16 1.66
N LEU A 56 -1.93 -1.77 2.93
CA LEU A 56 -1.00 -2.13 3.98
C LEU A 56 -1.73 -2.80 5.13
N ASP A 57 -1.23 -3.97 5.50
CA ASP A 57 -1.70 -4.74 6.66
C ASP A 57 -0.58 -4.86 7.68
N GLY A 58 -0.90 -4.57 8.93
CA GLY A 58 -0.02 -4.67 10.08
C GLY A 58 -0.64 -5.54 11.15
N ALA A 59 0.11 -6.49 11.70
CA ALA A 59 -0.34 -7.26 12.85
C ALA A 59 0.82 -7.47 13.84
N MET A 60 0.60 -7.10 15.11
CA MET A 60 1.56 -7.28 16.18
C MET A 60 1.14 -8.43 17.09
N TRP A 61 2.03 -9.40 17.23
CA TRP A 61 1.79 -10.64 17.97
C TRP A 61 2.78 -10.80 19.11
N ASP A 62 2.33 -11.35 20.23
CA ASP A 62 3.19 -11.84 21.30
C ASP A 62 3.94 -13.10 20.85
N VAL A 63 5.24 -13.14 21.13
CA VAL A 63 6.11 -14.24 20.71
C VAL A 63 5.82 -15.52 21.50
N LYS A 64 5.50 -15.41 22.79
CA LYS A 64 5.38 -16.54 23.72
C LYS A 64 4.03 -17.23 23.62
N ASN A 65 2.93 -16.48 23.59
CA ASN A 65 1.58 -17.03 23.69
C ASN A 65 0.69 -16.81 22.46
N GLN A 66 1.23 -16.22 21.37
CA GLN A 66 0.48 -15.95 20.13
C GLN A 66 -0.70 -15.00 20.30
N TYR A 67 -0.71 -14.20 21.37
CA TYR A 67 -1.74 -13.19 21.56
C TYR A 67 -1.58 -12.04 20.54
N LEU A 68 -2.65 -11.66 19.87
CA LEU A 68 -2.66 -10.51 18.96
C LEU A 68 -2.81 -9.23 19.79
N TYR A 69 -1.78 -8.39 19.79
CA TYR A 69 -1.82 -7.09 20.47
C TYR A 69 -2.63 -6.07 19.68
N LEU A 70 -2.35 -5.95 18.38
CA LEU A 70 -3.10 -5.06 17.49
C LEU A 70 -3.02 -5.54 16.05
N SER A 71 -4.01 -5.15 15.28
CA SER A 71 -3.94 -5.10 13.82
C SER A 71 -4.17 -3.67 13.34
N VAL A 72 -3.64 -3.31 12.17
CA VAL A 72 -3.87 -2.04 11.48
C VAL A 72 -3.98 -2.36 10.00
N GLU A 73 -4.94 -1.76 9.33
CA GLU A 73 -5.07 -1.80 7.88
C GLU A 73 -5.14 -0.38 7.38
N SER A 74 -4.50 -0.10 6.25
CA SER A 74 -4.63 1.18 5.58
C SER A 74 -4.52 1.05 4.08
N GLU A 75 -5.15 1.98 3.38
CA GLU A 75 -5.14 2.05 1.93
C GLU A 75 -4.64 3.40 1.46
N GLY A 76 -4.09 3.43 0.26
CA GLY A 76 -3.72 4.64 -0.45
C GLY A 76 -4.04 4.49 -1.93
N VAL A 77 -4.69 5.51 -2.49
CA VAL A 77 -5.14 5.53 -3.89
C VAL A 77 -4.51 6.72 -4.60
N ALA A 78 -4.03 6.50 -5.82
CA ALA A 78 -3.53 7.57 -6.67
C ALA A 78 -3.98 7.36 -8.12
N SER A 79 -4.64 8.37 -8.68
CA SER A 79 -5.13 8.38 -10.05
C SER A 79 -4.31 9.32 -10.93
N LYS A 80 -3.98 8.87 -12.14
CA LYS A 80 -3.33 9.69 -13.17
C LYS A 80 -3.98 9.50 -14.52
N MET A 81 -4.03 10.57 -15.30
CA MET A 81 -4.57 10.57 -16.65
C MET A 81 -3.54 11.15 -17.61
N GLY A 82 -3.44 10.58 -18.81
CA GLY A 82 -2.45 11.03 -19.77
C GLY A 82 -2.36 10.18 -21.03
N PRO A 83 -1.48 10.56 -21.97
CA PRO A 83 -1.22 9.81 -23.18
C PRO A 83 -0.62 8.45 -22.85
N THR A 84 -1.06 7.40 -23.54
CA THR A 84 -0.68 6.01 -23.22
C THR A 84 0.83 5.79 -23.21
N MET A 85 1.58 6.46 -24.11
CA MET A 85 3.04 6.34 -24.22
C MET A 85 3.81 7.09 -23.11
N VAL A 86 3.17 8.05 -22.45
CA VAL A 86 3.80 8.90 -21.43
C VAL A 86 3.45 8.43 -20.01
N LEU A 87 2.29 7.78 -19.84
CA LEU A 87 1.76 7.39 -18.56
C LEU A 87 2.58 6.25 -17.91
N GLN A 88 3.28 6.56 -16.81
CA GLN A 88 4.12 5.62 -16.08
C GLN A 88 3.44 5.09 -14.82
N ASN A 89 3.22 3.78 -14.76
CA ASN A 89 2.57 3.10 -13.62
C ASN A 89 3.38 3.26 -12.31
N LYS A 90 4.71 3.19 -12.39
CA LYS A 90 5.60 3.28 -11.21
C LYS A 90 5.38 4.57 -10.40
N LYS A 91 5.08 5.68 -11.07
CA LYS A 91 4.80 6.97 -10.41
C LYS A 91 3.40 7.04 -9.80
N GLY A 92 2.46 6.19 -10.20
CA GLY A 92 1.14 6.07 -9.55
C GLY A 92 1.25 5.23 -8.27
N THR A 93 1.92 4.08 -8.37
CA THR A 93 2.13 3.16 -7.24
C THR A 93 2.93 3.78 -6.10
N THR A 94 3.91 4.63 -6.39
CA THR A 94 4.69 5.32 -5.33
C THR A 94 3.84 6.31 -4.55
N GLU A 95 2.97 7.06 -5.21
CA GLU A 95 2.08 8.01 -4.53
C GLU A 95 1.02 7.28 -3.71
N ALA A 96 0.40 6.24 -4.28
CA ALA A 96 -0.54 5.36 -3.55
C ALA A 96 0.11 4.77 -2.29
N LYS A 97 1.32 4.21 -2.43
CA LYS A 97 2.10 3.69 -1.31
C LYS A 97 2.41 4.75 -0.26
N LYS A 98 2.81 5.95 -0.67
CA LYS A 98 3.12 7.05 0.26
C LYS A 98 1.91 7.42 1.11
N LEU A 99 0.73 7.54 0.49
CA LEU A 99 -0.53 7.81 1.19
C LEU A 99 -0.88 6.69 2.17
N ALA A 100 -0.77 5.43 1.74
CA ALA A 100 -1.02 4.27 2.59
C ALA A 100 -0.07 4.22 3.80
N VAL A 101 1.24 4.45 3.60
CA VAL A 101 2.23 4.45 4.69
C VAL A 101 1.97 5.59 5.68
N GLN A 102 1.57 6.77 5.20
CA GLN A 102 1.27 7.91 6.06
C GLN A 102 0.05 7.63 6.95
N SER A 103 -1.03 7.11 6.39
CA SER A 103 -2.23 6.75 7.16
C SER A 103 -1.95 5.58 8.11
N PHE A 104 -1.20 4.56 7.65
CA PHE A 104 -0.79 3.42 8.46
C PHE A 104 -0.03 3.85 9.72
N GLY A 105 0.98 4.71 9.56
CA GLY A 105 1.83 5.16 10.67
C GLY A 105 1.05 5.94 11.73
N LEU A 106 0.09 6.77 11.30
CA LEU A 106 -0.79 7.51 12.21
C LEU A 106 -1.68 6.56 13.03
N GLU A 107 -2.32 5.60 12.35
CA GLU A 107 -3.23 4.65 13.01
C GLU A 107 -2.47 3.67 13.91
N LEU A 108 -1.31 3.16 13.46
CA LEU A 108 -0.44 2.30 14.27
C LEU A 108 0.04 3.01 15.54
N SER A 109 0.50 4.26 15.41
CA SER A 109 0.92 5.08 16.56
C SER A 109 -0.23 5.28 17.56
N LYS A 110 -1.43 5.56 17.06
CA LYS A 110 -2.63 5.71 17.89
C LYS A 110 -2.96 4.42 18.63
N ARG A 111 -2.95 3.26 17.97
CA ARG A 111 -3.24 1.96 18.60
C ARG A 111 -2.18 1.55 19.63
N LEU A 112 -0.90 1.77 19.32
CA LEU A 112 0.19 1.50 20.26
C LEU A 112 0.06 2.33 21.53
N LYS A 113 -0.28 3.63 21.42
CA LYS A 113 -0.53 4.49 22.58
C LYS A 113 -1.72 4.02 23.40
N ALA A 114 -2.78 3.55 22.76
CA ALA A 114 -3.95 3.01 23.46
C ALA A 114 -3.59 1.77 24.29
N ILE A 115 -2.78 0.85 23.76
CA ILE A 115 -2.31 -0.32 24.51
C ILE A 115 -1.40 0.08 25.67
N ALA A 116 -0.47 1.01 25.42
CA ALA A 116 0.43 1.49 26.47
C ALA A 116 -0.30 2.14 27.64
N ALA A 117 -1.45 2.78 27.39
CA ALA A 117 -2.29 3.40 28.41
C ALA A 117 -3.17 2.42 29.21
N LEU A 118 -3.30 1.16 28.76
CA LEU A 118 -4.04 0.11 29.47
C LEU A 118 -3.19 -0.63 30.53
N LYS A 119 -1.91 -0.25 30.66
CA LYS A 119 -0.94 -0.84 31.58
C LYS A 119 -0.73 0.06 32.79
#